data_AF-A0A3D1U2B5-F1
#
_entry.id   AF-A0A3D1U2B5-F1
#
_cell.length_a   1.000
_cell.length_b   1.000
_cell.length_c   1.000
_cell.angle_alpha   90.00
_cell.angle_beta   90.00
_cell.angle_gamma   90.00
#
_symmetry.space_group_name_H-M   'P 1'
#
loop_
_entity.id
_entity.type
_entity.pdbx_description
1 polymer ?
#
loop_
_entity_poly.entity_id
_entity_poly.type
_entity_poly.pdbx_seq_one_letter_code
_entity_poly.pdbx_strand_id
1 'polypeptide(L)'
;SGRLGNILRESDTVARLGGDEFGLLLPGVDALGATVVASKLREVLAARFEVRGLELEADASVGIVVYPEHGDDASVLLQRADVAMYQAKRDRTGFAIYVPENDPHSRERHALIGQLRRAIEESQLVLHFQPIVTPATGKLTGAEALVRWRHPVRGTIQPSEFIGLAERTGLIQQITVWVLEQALRQCVAWRDDDKLDVSVEINLSARNLHDYAMVDTISGAITGFGVKASSLGVEITETTVMADPERARDILLRLHEMGVRIAIDDFGTGYSSLAYLRRLPVDEVKIDRTFVRDMVRSDSDRNIVRATIDLAHDLGLAVVAEGVEDVETVEMLRGLGCDRLQGFYVAHPLPPRELKEWLQNSGWE
;
A
#
# COMPACT_ATOMS: atom_id res chain seq x y z
N SER A 1 -8.60 -7.09 -34.67
CA SER A 1 -7.98 -8.14 -35.52
C SER A 1 -6.88 -7.60 -36.43
N GLY A 2 -7.15 -6.61 -37.30
CA GLY A 2 -6.17 -6.16 -38.32
C GLY A 2 -4.82 -5.61 -37.80
N ARG A 3 -4.76 -4.96 -36.63
CA ARG A 3 -3.50 -4.44 -36.06
C ARG A 3 -2.64 -5.52 -35.38
N LEU A 4 -3.28 -6.54 -34.81
CA LEU A 4 -2.60 -7.62 -34.09
C LEU A 4 -1.91 -8.59 -35.05
N GLY A 5 -2.53 -8.88 -36.21
CA GLY A 5 -1.97 -9.81 -37.20
C GLY A 5 -0.65 -9.36 -37.83
N ASN A 6 -0.39 -8.05 -37.90
CA ASN A 6 0.80 -7.49 -38.56
C ASN A 6 2.08 -7.55 -37.69
N ILE A 7 1.96 -7.92 -36.42
CA ILE A 7 3.08 -7.97 -35.45
C ILE A 7 3.58 -9.41 -35.26
N LEU A 8 2.78 -10.38 -35.70
CA LEU A 8 2.95 -11.80 -35.43
C LEU A 8 3.65 -12.51 -36.58
N ARG A 9 4.43 -13.54 -36.26
CA ARG A 9 5.06 -14.43 -37.25
C ARG A 9 4.00 -15.36 -37.84
N GLU A 10 4.29 -15.99 -38.98
CA GLU A 10 3.40 -17.00 -39.56
C GLU A 10 3.14 -18.20 -38.63
N SER A 11 4.07 -18.48 -37.72
CA SER A 11 3.95 -19.53 -36.70
C SER A 11 3.05 -19.14 -35.51
N ASP A 12 2.78 -17.85 -35.34
CA ASP A 12 2.07 -17.33 -34.19
C ASP A 12 0.57 -17.33 -34.48
N THR A 13 -0.25 -17.59 -33.46
CA THR A 13 -1.72 -17.62 -33.61
C THR A 13 -2.35 -16.55 -32.74
N VAL A 14 -3.32 -15.81 -33.29
CA VAL A 14 -4.18 -14.89 -32.54
C VAL A 14 -5.64 -15.32 -32.65
N ALA A 15 -6.32 -15.36 -31.52
CA ALA A 15 -7.74 -15.66 -31.42
C ALA A 15 -8.46 -14.61 -30.57
N ARG A 16 -9.72 -14.34 -30.87
CA ARG A 16 -10.59 -13.56 -29.98
C ARG A 16 -11.33 -14.54 -29.07
N LEU A 17 -11.17 -14.40 -27.76
CA LEU A 17 -11.73 -15.33 -26.76
C LEU A 17 -13.17 -14.95 -26.39
N GLY A 18 -13.51 -13.67 -26.47
CA GLY A 18 -14.82 -13.11 -26.18
C GLY A 18 -14.70 -11.62 -25.88
N GLY A 19 -15.78 -10.83 -25.97
CA GLY A 19 -15.73 -9.40 -25.59
C GLY A 19 -14.55 -8.63 -26.20
N ASP A 20 -13.77 -7.97 -25.35
CA ASP A 20 -12.51 -7.27 -25.63
C ASP A 20 -11.24 -8.12 -25.42
N GLU A 21 -11.39 -9.43 -25.21
CA GLU A 21 -10.30 -10.37 -24.89
C GLU A 21 -9.75 -11.09 -26.13
N PHE A 22 -8.42 -11.18 -26.19
CA PHE A 22 -7.66 -11.84 -27.23
C PHE A 22 -6.62 -12.79 -26.63
N GLY A 23 -6.50 -13.99 -27.20
CA GLY A 23 -5.47 -14.97 -26.87
C GLY A 23 -4.42 -15.03 -27.95
N LEU A 24 -3.14 -15.09 -27.56
CA LEU A 24 -2.00 -15.26 -28.45
C LEU A 24 -1.22 -16.53 -28.09
N LEU A 25 -0.88 -17.32 -29.10
CA LEU A 25 -0.02 -18.50 -28.96
C LEU A 25 1.27 -18.25 -29.76
N LEU A 26 2.41 -18.34 -29.08
CA LEU A 26 3.75 -18.06 -29.62
C LEU A 26 4.65 -19.31 -29.52
N PRO A 27 4.65 -20.21 -30.52
CA PRO A 27 5.45 -21.43 -30.47
C PRO A 27 6.95 -21.13 -30.49
N GLY A 28 7.73 -21.85 -29.66
CA GLY A 28 9.20 -21.75 -29.66
C GLY A 28 9.74 -20.45 -29.07
N VAL A 29 8.95 -19.76 -28.24
CA VAL A 29 9.30 -18.51 -27.58
C VAL A 29 9.32 -18.74 -26.07
N ASP A 30 10.37 -18.24 -25.40
CA ASP A 30 10.50 -18.27 -23.94
C ASP A 30 9.84 -17.04 -23.30
N ALA A 31 9.88 -16.95 -21.97
CA ALA A 31 9.25 -15.84 -21.24
C ALA A 31 9.78 -14.47 -21.70
N LEU A 32 11.09 -14.35 -21.93
CA LEU A 32 11.73 -13.10 -22.38
C LEU A 32 11.31 -12.72 -23.80
N GLY A 33 11.24 -13.68 -24.72
CA GLY A 33 10.72 -13.41 -26.06
C GLY A 33 9.24 -12.99 -26.03
N ALA A 34 8.45 -13.58 -25.12
CA ALA A 34 7.04 -13.22 -24.96
C ALA A 34 6.85 -11.80 -24.41
N THR A 35 7.71 -11.31 -23.50
CA THR A 35 7.64 -9.92 -23.00
C THR A 35 7.99 -8.90 -24.08
N VAL A 36 8.90 -9.23 -25.00
CA VAL A 36 9.19 -8.40 -26.18
C VAL A 36 7.97 -8.29 -27.09
N VAL A 37 7.27 -9.40 -27.32
CA VAL A 37 6.02 -9.40 -28.12
C VAL A 37 4.92 -8.61 -27.40
N ALA A 38 4.75 -8.79 -26.09
CA ALA A 38 3.80 -8.03 -25.28
C ALA A 38 4.06 -6.52 -25.34
N SER A 39 5.32 -6.10 -25.26
CA SER A 39 5.69 -4.68 -25.35
C SER A 39 5.34 -4.10 -26.73
N LYS A 40 5.65 -4.80 -27.82
CA LYS A 40 5.30 -4.39 -29.18
C LYS A 40 3.78 -4.30 -29.40
N LEU A 41 3.03 -5.26 -28.84
CA LEU A 41 1.57 -5.26 -28.91
C LEU A 41 0.99 -4.01 -28.25
N ARG A 42 1.50 -3.64 -27.08
CA ARG A 42 1.07 -2.43 -26.37
C ARG A 42 1.37 -1.17 -27.16
N GLU A 43 2.58 -1.03 -27.70
CA GLU A 43 2.94 0.13 -28.54
C GLU A 43 1.99 0.28 -29.74
N VAL A 44 1.65 -0.81 -30.41
CA VAL A 44 0.74 -0.76 -31.55
C VAL A 44 -0.70 -0.46 -31.13
N LEU A 45 -1.15 -0.92 -29.96
CA LEU A 45 -2.50 -0.65 -29.45
C LEU A 45 -2.64 0.79 -28.94
N ALA A 46 -1.59 1.35 -28.33
CA ALA A 46 -1.53 2.73 -27.84
C ALA A 46 -1.56 3.76 -28.98
N ALA A 47 -1.18 3.40 -30.21
CA ALA A 47 -1.28 4.33 -31.33
C ALA A 47 -2.76 4.66 -31.63
N ARG A 48 -3.07 5.96 -31.69
CA ARG A 48 -4.42 6.51 -31.92
C ARG A 48 -5.10 5.89 -33.13
N PHE A 49 -6.39 5.63 -33.01
CA PHE A 49 -7.22 5.14 -34.11
C PHE A 49 -8.54 5.89 -34.17
N GLU A 50 -9.04 6.09 -35.39
CA GLU A 50 -10.27 6.83 -35.62
C GLU A 50 -11.47 5.87 -35.64
N VAL A 51 -12.49 6.17 -34.83
CA VAL A 51 -13.78 5.49 -34.87
C VAL A 51 -14.88 6.54 -35.02
N ARG A 52 -15.57 6.54 -36.17
CA ARG A 52 -16.66 7.48 -36.47
C ARG A 52 -16.27 8.97 -36.29
N GLY A 53 -15.06 9.36 -36.69
CA GLY A 53 -14.60 10.75 -36.58
C GLY A 53 -14.00 11.13 -35.21
N LEU A 54 -13.91 10.19 -34.27
CA LEU A 54 -13.30 10.40 -32.96
C LEU A 54 -11.94 9.70 -32.89
N GLU A 55 -10.90 10.43 -32.49
CA GLU A 55 -9.61 9.82 -32.12
C GLU A 55 -9.76 9.13 -30.77
N LEU A 56 -9.49 7.82 -30.74
CA LEU A 56 -9.49 7.01 -29.54
C LEU A 56 -8.10 6.41 -29.30
N GLU A 57 -7.80 6.19 -28.03
CA GLU A 57 -6.61 5.48 -27.56
C GLU A 57 -7.07 4.27 -26.73
N ALA A 58 -6.39 3.14 -26.90
CA ALA A 58 -6.68 1.92 -26.16
C ALA A 58 -5.40 1.41 -25.50
N ASP A 59 -5.46 1.21 -24.18
CA ASP A 59 -4.41 0.50 -23.45
C ASP A 59 -4.79 -0.98 -23.31
N ALA A 60 -3.78 -1.82 -23.16
CA ALA A 60 -3.93 -3.26 -23.02
C ALA A 60 -3.06 -3.80 -21.89
N SER A 61 -3.65 -4.70 -21.10
CA SER A 61 -2.94 -5.49 -20.11
C SER A 61 -2.73 -6.90 -20.66
N VAL A 62 -1.51 -7.42 -20.55
CA VAL A 62 -1.12 -8.71 -21.14
C VAL A 62 -0.65 -9.68 -20.06
N GLY A 63 -1.29 -10.85 -19.96
CA GLY A 63 -0.82 -11.95 -19.12
C GLY A 63 -0.02 -12.97 -19.92
N ILE A 64 1.16 -13.33 -19.42
CA ILE A 64 2.09 -14.24 -20.11
C ILE A 64 2.21 -15.55 -19.32
N VAL A 65 2.02 -16.67 -20.00
CA VAL A 65 2.29 -18.01 -19.47
C VAL A 65 3.22 -18.78 -20.41
N VAL A 66 4.04 -19.67 -19.85
CA VAL A 66 5.01 -20.47 -20.61
C VAL A 66 4.68 -21.94 -20.43
N TYR A 67 4.52 -22.67 -21.53
CA TYR A 67 4.42 -24.12 -21.50
C TYR A 67 5.82 -24.75 -21.60
N PRO A 68 6.13 -25.83 -20.86
CA PRO A 68 5.28 -26.51 -19.86
C PRO A 68 5.39 -25.94 -18.43
N GLU A 69 6.22 -24.92 -18.22
CA GLU A 69 6.57 -24.37 -16.89
C GLU A 69 5.34 -23.96 -16.06
N HIS A 70 4.38 -23.28 -16.70
CA HIS A 70 3.16 -22.76 -16.10
C HIS A 70 1.95 -23.64 -16.36
N GLY A 71 2.12 -24.92 -16.69
CA GLY A 71 1.03 -25.88 -16.86
C GLY A 71 1.18 -26.74 -18.11
N ASP A 72 0.56 -27.92 -18.04
CA ASP A 72 0.57 -28.94 -19.09
C ASP A 72 -0.76 -29.04 -19.85
N ASP A 73 -1.79 -28.30 -19.41
CA ASP A 73 -3.12 -28.28 -20.01
C ASP A 73 -3.54 -26.87 -20.45
N ALA A 74 -4.27 -26.79 -21.57
CA ALA A 74 -4.70 -25.52 -22.16
C ALA A 74 -5.62 -24.71 -21.24
N SER A 75 -6.53 -25.37 -20.50
CA SER A 75 -7.43 -24.68 -19.56
C SER A 75 -6.66 -24.07 -18.39
N VAL A 76 -5.64 -24.79 -17.89
CA VAL A 76 -4.75 -24.32 -16.82
C VAL A 76 -3.92 -23.13 -17.30
N LEU A 77 -3.35 -23.20 -18.50
CA LEU A 77 -2.58 -22.11 -19.08
C LEU A 77 -3.44 -20.86 -19.31
N LEU A 78 -4.67 -21.02 -19.83
CA LEU A 78 -5.60 -19.89 -20.02
C LEU A 78 -5.99 -19.24 -18.68
N GLN A 79 -6.31 -20.04 -17.67
CA GLN A 79 -6.61 -19.53 -16.33
C GLN A 79 -5.43 -18.74 -15.74
N ARG A 80 -4.22 -19.26 -15.88
CA ARG A 80 -3.00 -18.61 -15.37
C ARG A 80 -2.62 -17.37 -16.17
N ALA A 81 -2.91 -17.35 -17.48
CA ALA A 81 -2.75 -16.16 -18.31
C ALA A 81 -3.70 -15.06 -17.86
N ASP A 82 -4.95 -15.40 -17.53
CA ASP A 82 -5.92 -14.45 -16.99
C ASP A 82 -5.47 -13.86 -15.64
N VAL A 83 -4.97 -14.71 -14.73
CA VAL A 83 -4.34 -14.27 -13.47
C VAL A 83 -3.22 -13.27 -13.70
N ALA A 84 -2.28 -13.58 -14.60
CA ALA A 84 -1.16 -12.70 -14.91
C ALA A 84 -1.64 -11.39 -15.59
N MET A 85 -2.64 -11.47 -16.46
CA MET A 85 -3.22 -10.30 -17.11
C MET A 85 -3.87 -9.37 -16.09
N TYR A 86 -4.63 -9.93 -15.14
CA TYR A 86 -5.24 -9.16 -14.07
C TYR A 86 -4.18 -8.51 -13.17
N GLN A 87 -3.09 -9.22 -12.86
CA GLN A 87 -1.96 -8.65 -12.14
C GLN A 87 -1.36 -7.46 -12.89
N ALA A 88 -1.11 -7.60 -14.20
CA ALA A 88 -0.60 -6.53 -15.04
C ALA A 88 -1.54 -5.31 -15.07
N LYS A 89 -2.85 -5.56 -15.05
CA LYS A 89 -3.89 -4.52 -15.02
C LYS A 89 -3.92 -3.78 -13.68
N ARG A 90 -3.83 -4.50 -12.56
CA ARG A 90 -3.82 -3.93 -11.21
C ARG A 90 -2.56 -3.11 -10.96
N ASP A 91 -1.40 -3.66 -11.30
CA ASP A 91 -0.10 -3.06 -11.02
C ASP A 91 0.29 -2.02 -12.10
N ARG A 92 -0.55 -1.83 -13.12
CA ARG A 92 -0.35 -0.92 -14.27
C ARG A 92 0.99 -1.08 -14.98
N THR A 93 1.56 -2.27 -14.93
CA THR A 93 2.83 -2.62 -15.60
C THR A 93 2.64 -2.86 -17.10
N GLY A 94 1.40 -3.10 -17.53
CA GLY A 94 1.02 -3.39 -18.90
C GLY A 94 1.19 -4.85 -19.32
N PHE A 95 2.19 -5.55 -18.80
CA PHE A 95 2.25 -7.00 -18.88
C PHE A 95 2.77 -7.61 -17.57
N ALA A 96 2.45 -8.88 -17.35
CA ALA A 96 3.02 -9.67 -16.29
C ALA A 96 3.19 -11.12 -16.74
N ILE A 97 4.28 -11.74 -16.29
CA ILE A 97 4.48 -13.17 -16.41
C ILE A 97 3.79 -13.82 -15.22
N TYR A 98 3.09 -14.93 -15.45
CA TYR A 98 2.47 -15.71 -14.39
C TYR A 98 3.53 -16.17 -13.40
N VAL A 99 3.26 -15.91 -12.13
CA VAL A 99 4.09 -16.32 -11.00
C VAL A 99 3.14 -17.07 -10.06
N PRO A 100 3.36 -18.38 -9.78
CA PRO A 100 2.46 -19.21 -8.96
C PRO A 100 2.07 -18.60 -7.61
N GLU A 101 2.99 -17.82 -7.02
CA GLU A 101 2.83 -17.11 -5.76
C GLU A 101 1.74 -16.02 -5.83
N ASN A 102 1.50 -15.47 -7.02
CA ASN A 102 0.50 -14.43 -7.27
C ASN A 102 -0.88 -15.00 -7.63
N ASP A 103 -0.97 -16.32 -7.86
CA ASP A 103 -2.21 -16.96 -8.30
C ASP A 103 -3.25 -17.02 -7.17
N PRO A 104 -4.43 -16.38 -7.32
CA PRO A 104 -5.51 -16.45 -6.35
C PRO A 104 -6.07 -17.87 -6.16
N HIS A 105 -5.86 -18.77 -7.12
CA HIS A 105 -6.36 -20.14 -7.13
C HIS A 105 -5.31 -21.20 -6.77
N SER A 106 -4.07 -20.80 -6.41
CA SER A 106 -3.06 -21.78 -6.04
C SER A 106 -3.39 -22.45 -4.70
N ARG A 107 -3.08 -23.75 -4.59
CA ARG A 107 -3.21 -24.51 -3.33
C ARG A 107 -2.42 -23.85 -2.21
N GLU A 108 -1.26 -23.28 -2.51
CA GLU A 108 -0.44 -22.56 -1.55
C GLU A 108 -1.14 -21.34 -0.98
N ARG A 109 -1.84 -20.57 -1.81
CA ARG A 109 -2.59 -19.41 -1.33
C ARG A 109 -3.76 -19.81 -0.43
N HIS A 110 -4.51 -20.85 -0.79
CA HIS A 110 -5.57 -21.39 0.08
C HIS A 110 -5.01 -21.89 1.43
N ALA A 111 -3.87 -22.58 1.40
CA ALA A 111 -3.17 -22.98 2.62
C ALA A 111 -2.76 -21.76 3.46
N LEU A 112 -2.26 -20.70 2.82
CA LEU A 112 -1.87 -19.45 3.48
C LEU A 112 -3.05 -18.74 4.14
N ILE A 113 -4.25 -18.74 3.53
CA ILE A 113 -5.48 -18.20 4.17
C ILE A 113 -5.80 -18.98 5.46
N GLY A 114 -5.76 -20.32 5.39
CA GLY A 114 -6.02 -21.17 6.55
C GLY A 114 -4.98 -21.01 7.65
N GLN A 115 -3.72 -20.79 7.28
CA GLN A 115 -2.64 -20.48 8.21
C GLN A 115 -2.79 -19.08 8.82
N LEU A 116 -3.22 -18.07 8.06
CA LEU A 116 -3.39 -16.70 8.55
C LEU A 116 -4.48 -16.61 9.63
N ARG A 117 -5.57 -17.38 9.49
CA ARG A 117 -6.59 -17.49 10.56
C ARG A 117 -5.97 -17.98 11.87
N ARG A 118 -5.21 -19.07 11.80
CA ARG A 118 -4.50 -19.62 12.96
C ARG A 118 -3.44 -18.65 13.48
N ALA A 119 -2.77 -17.90 12.61
CA ALA A 119 -1.75 -16.95 13.00
C ALA A 119 -2.26 -15.85 13.93
N ILE A 120 -3.51 -15.41 13.73
CA ILE A 120 -4.19 -14.43 14.59
C ILE A 120 -4.43 -15.03 15.99
N GLU A 121 -4.83 -16.30 16.07
CA GLU A 121 -5.14 -16.99 17.33
C GLU A 121 -3.87 -17.48 18.08
N GLU A 122 -2.84 -17.90 17.34
CA GLU A 122 -1.65 -18.58 17.86
C GLU A 122 -0.45 -17.64 18.09
N SER A 123 -0.68 -16.31 18.22
CA SER A 123 0.37 -15.31 18.48
C SER A 123 1.52 -15.31 17.46
N GLN A 124 1.22 -15.61 16.19
CA GLN A 124 2.22 -15.58 15.11
C GLN A 124 2.32 -14.19 14.45
N LEU A 125 1.34 -13.32 14.68
CA LEU A 125 1.44 -11.92 14.33
C LEU A 125 2.26 -11.18 15.39
N VAL A 126 3.11 -10.26 14.94
CA VAL A 126 3.87 -9.35 15.80
C VAL A 126 3.80 -7.94 15.21
N LEU A 127 3.95 -6.91 16.06
CA LEU A 127 4.13 -5.54 15.61
C LEU A 127 5.61 -5.16 15.61
N HIS A 128 6.03 -4.56 14.50
CA HIS A 128 7.21 -3.72 14.45
C HIS A 128 6.75 -2.26 14.40
N PHE A 129 7.61 -1.35 14.84
CA PHE A 129 7.30 0.07 14.97
C PHE A 129 8.36 0.86 14.20
N GLN A 130 7.93 1.69 13.27
CA GLN A 130 8.83 2.59 12.58
C GLN A 130 8.74 3.99 13.20
N PRO A 131 9.84 4.55 13.73
CA PRO A 131 9.82 5.86 14.38
C PRO A 131 9.53 6.99 13.39
N ILE A 132 8.80 7.99 13.88
CA ILE A 132 8.50 9.24 13.19
C ILE A 132 9.07 10.39 14.02
N VAL A 133 9.93 11.20 13.42
CA VAL A 133 10.74 12.21 14.13
C VAL A 133 10.54 13.61 13.58
N THR A 134 10.79 14.64 14.39
CA THR A 134 10.88 16.01 13.84
C THR A 134 12.19 16.21 13.07
N PRO A 135 12.19 16.86 11.89
CA PRO A 135 13.43 17.16 11.18
C PRO A 135 14.37 18.09 11.94
N ALA A 136 13.82 18.99 12.77
CA ALA A 136 14.59 20.04 13.44
C ALA A 136 15.42 19.51 14.61
N THR A 137 14.85 18.66 15.46
CA THR A 137 15.54 18.15 16.66
C THR A 137 15.81 16.67 16.62
N GLY A 138 15.13 15.91 15.75
CA GLY A 138 15.13 14.45 15.79
C GLY A 138 14.17 13.84 16.79
N LYS A 139 13.51 14.68 17.60
CA LYS A 139 12.66 14.18 18.67
C LYS A 139 11.61 13.22 18.12
N LEU A 140 11.49 12.05 18.74
CA LEU A 140 10.44 11.07 18.47
C LEU A 140 9.06 11.67 18.76
N THR A 141 8.19 11.65 17.76
CA THR A 141 6.82 12.21 17.84
C THR A 141 5.74 11.15 17.79
N GLY A 142 6.03 10.03 17.13
CA GLY A 142 5.11 8.90 16.96
C GLY A 142 5.85 7.70 16.41
N ALA A 143 5.13 6.59 16.25
CA ALA A 143 5.61 5.43 15.53
C ALA A 143 4.48 4.76 14.75
N GLU A 144 4.76 4.37 13.52
CA GLU A 144 3.81 3.56 12.74
C GLU A 144 3.91 2.09 13.15
N ALA A 145 2.78 1.49 13.52
CA ALA A 145 2.69 0.07 13.83
C ALA A 145 2.49 -0.76 12.56
N LEU A 146 3.52 -1.53 12.25
CA LEU A 146 3.64 -2.35 11.08
C LEU A 146 3.56 -3.83 11.45
N VAL A 147 2.45 -4.47 11.08
CA VAL A 147 2.26 -5.91 11.34
C VAL A 147 3.28 -6.75 10.59
N ARG A 148 3.74 -7.84 11.20
CA ARG A 148 4.60 -8.86 10.61
C ARG A 148 4.05 -10.23 10.97
N TRP A 149 4.13 -11.17 10.05
CA TRP A 149 3.70 -12.54 10.31
C TRP A 149 4.91 -13.46 10.45
N ARG A 150 5.19 -13.90 11.68
CA ARG A 150 6.23 -14.90 11.98
C ARG A 150 5.69 -16.31 11.68
N HIS A 151 5.83 -16.73 10.44
CA HIS A 151 5.39 -18.05 10.00
C HIS A 151 6.41 -19.12 10.40
N PRO A 152 5.98 -20.25 11.01
CA PRO A 152 6.90 -21.26 11.57
C PRO A 152 7.83 -21.92 10.55
N VAL A 153 7.40 -21.98 9.28
CA VAL A 153 8.18 -22.61 8.19
C VAL A 153 8.78 -21.59 7.22
N ARG A 154 8.14 -20.43 7.04
CA ARG A 154 8.48 -19.45 5.99
C ARG A 154 9.28 -18.27 6.53
N GLY A 155 9.51 -18.22 7.85
CA GLY A 155 10.11 -17.05 8.49
C GLY A 155 9.13 -15.88 8.56
N THR A 156 9.66 -14.67 8.53
CA THR A 156 8.84 -13.45 8.59
C THR A 156 8.26 -13.11 7.22
N ILE A 157 6.94 -13.22 7.09
CA ILE A 157 6.17 -12.82 5.91
C ILE A 157 5.79 -11.34 6.04
N GLN A 158 6.00 -10.57 4.98
CA GLN A 158 5.74 -9.12 4.95
C GLN A 158 4.26 -8.80 4.68
N PRO A 159 3.76 -7.64 5.14
CA PRO A 159 2.38 -7.20 4.89
C PRO A 159 1.93 -7.30 3.43
N SER A 160 2.79 -6.93 2.49
CA SER A 160 2.52 -6.96 1.04
C SER A 160 2.08 -8.34 0.54
N GLU A 161 2.48 -9.42 1.23
CA GLU A 161 2.17 -10.80 0.84
C GLU A 161 0.81 -11.28 1.38
N PHE A 162 0.37 -10.79 2.55
CA PHE A 162 -0.82 -11.31 3.23
C PHE A 162 -1.95 -10.31 3.47
N ILE A 163 -1.71 -8.98 3.46
CA ILE A 163 -2.77 -7.98 3.70
C ILE A 163 -3.82 -8.02 2.59
N GLY A 164 -3.40 -7.98 1.32
CA GLY A 164 -4.35 -8.07 0.20
C GLY A 164 -5.14 -9.39 0.20
N LEU A 165 -4.56 -10.47 0.75
CA LEU A 165 -5.28 -11.73 0.97
C LEU A 165 -6.33 -11.59 2.06
N ALA A 166 -5.95 -11.02 3.21
CA ALA A 166 -6.83 -10.79 4.34
C ALA A 166 -8.01 -9.90 3.98
N GLU A 167 -7.80 -8.89 3.14
CA GLU A 167 -8.86 -8.03 2.62
C GLU A 167 -9.85 -8.81 1.77
N ARG A 168 -9.40 -9.66 0.85
CA ARG A 168 -10.33 -10.44 0.01
C ARG A 168 -11.13 -11.45 0.81
N THR A 169 -10.58 -12.00 1.88
CA THR A 169 -11.22 -13.02 2.71
C THR A 169 -11.96 -12.45 3.92
N GLY A 170 -11.97 -11.13 4.12
CA GLY A 170 -12.55 -10.47 5.29
C GLY A 170 -11.76 -10.63 6.60
N LEU A 171 -10.60 -11.28 6.56
CA LEU A 171 -9.74 -11.45 7.73
C LEU A 171 -9.07 -10.14 8.17
N ILE A 172 -9.02 -9.14 7.28
CA ILE A 172 -8.44 -7.83 7.60
C ILE A 172 -9.09 -7.21 8.82
N GLN A 173 -10.40 -7.40 9.05
CA GLN A 173 -11.08 -6.88 10.24
C GLN A 173 -10.48 -7.47 11.53
N GLN A 174 -10.28 -8.79 11.58
CA GLN A 174 -9.68 -9.46 12.74
C GLN A 174 -8.23 -9.03 12.97
N ILE A 175 -7.47 -8.86 11.87
CA ILE A 175 -6.09 -8.36 11.94
C ILE A 175 -6.07 -6.94 12.46
N THR A 176 -6.93 -6.03 11.96
CA THR A 176 -7.01 -4.65 12.43
C THR A 176 -7.32 -4.58 13.92
N VAL A 177 -8.28 -5.37 14.41
CA VAL A 177 -8.60 -5.41 15.85
C VAL A 177 -7.39 -5.91 16.65
N TRP A 178 -6.74 -6.97 16.20
CA TRP A 178 -5.53 -7.47 16.84
C TRP A 178 -4.41 -6.40 16.86
N VAL A 179 -4.17 -5.72 15.73
CA VAL A 179 -3.17 -4.64 15.61
C VAL A 179 -3.49 -3.50 16.57
N LEU A 180 -4.74 -3.06 16.62
CA LEU A 180 -5.22 -2.03 17.54
C LEU A 180 -4.94 -2.40 18.99
N GLU A 181 -5.32 -3.60 19.43
CA GLU A 181 -5.11 -4.04 20.81
C GLU A 181 -3.62 -4.12 21.17
N GLN A 182 -2.77 -4.63 20.26
CA GLN A 182 -1.33 -4.68 20.50
C GLN A 182 -0.68 -3.29 20.47
N ALA A 183 -1.12 -2.40 19.59
CA ALA A 183 -0.66 -1.01 19.53
C ALA A 183 -0.98 -0.27 20.84
N LEU A 184 -2.24 -0.35 21.31
CA LEU A 184 -2.64 0.30 22.56
C LEU A 184 -1.94 -0.30 23.79
N ARG A 185 -1.78 -1.63 23.82
CA ARG A 185 -0.97 -2.30 24.86
C ARG A 185 0.46 -1.77 24.87
N GLN A 186 1.05 -1.55 23.69
CA GLN A 186 2.40 -1.01 23.59
C GLN A 186 2.46 0.46 24.02
N CYS A 187 1.45 1.28 23.70
CA CYS A 187 1.35 2.65 24.21
C CYS A 187 1.34 2.68 25.75
N VAL A 188 0.58 1.78 26.39
CA VAL A 188 0.55 1.66 27.86
C VAL A 188 1.93 1.30 28.39
N ALA A 189 2.61 0.30 27.81
CA ALA A 189 3.94 -0.10 28.23
C ALA A 189 4.97 1.04 28.11
N TRP A 190 4.97 1.76 26.98
CA TRP A 190 5.86 2.91 26.79
C TRP A 190 5.59 4.05 27.78
N ARG A 191 4.32 4.34 28.06
CA ARG A 191 3.95 5.38 29.04
C ARG A 191 4.34 4.99 30.45
N ASP A 192 4.03 3.76 30.86
CA ASP A 192 4.09 3.36 32.27
C ASP A 192 5.48 2.89 32.66
N ASP A 193 6.16 2.10 31.81
CA ASP A 193 7.46 1.51 32.09
C ASP A 193 8.61 2.42 31.61
N ASP A 194 8.46 3.03 30.43
CA ASP A 194 9.55 3.77 29.77
C ASP A 194 9.42 5.29 29.90
N LYS A 195 8.29 5.79 30.41
CA LYS A 195 7.97 7.24 30.52
C LYS A 195 8.02 7.96 29.17
N LEU A 196 7.68 7.25 28.10
CA LEU A 196 7.61 7.75 26.74
C LEU A 196 6.16 8.06 26.37
N ASP A 197 5.88 9.31 26.00
CA ASP A 197 4.58 9.74 25.46
C ASP A 197 4.66 9.76 23.93
N VAL A 198 4.48 8.58 23.32
CA VAL A 198 4.59 8.35 21.88
C VAL A 198 3.25 7.88 21.37
N SER A 199 2.73 8.51 20.31
CA SER A 199 1.54 7.99 19.64
C SER A 199 1.88 6.85 18.71
N VAL A 200 0.96 5.91 18.56
CA VAL A 200 1.05 4.84 17.58
C VAL A 200 0.03 5.06 16.48
N GLU A 201 0.49 5.01 15.23
CA GLU A 201 -0.33 5.10 14.03
C GLU A 201 -0.59 3.68 13.49
N ILE A 202 -1.85 3.34 13.17
CA ILE A 202 -2.25 2.05 12.61
C ILE A 202 -2.96 2.22 11.26
N ASN A 203 -2.74 1.28 10.34
CA ASN A 203 -3.39 1.30 9.03
C ASN A 203 -4.84 0.80 9.08
N LEU A 204 -5.77 1.52 8.45
CA LEU A 204 -7.15 1.10 8.23
C LEU A 204 -7.44 0.87 6.75
N SER A 205 -7.99 -0.30 6.42
CA SER A 205 -8.43 -0.64 5.07
C SER A 205 -9.80 -0.05 4.73
N ALA A 206 -10.15 -0.02 3.44
CA ALA A 206 -11.50 0.33 2.96
C ALA A 206 -12.61 -0.48 3.63
N ARG A 207 -12.35 -1.76 3.96
CA ARG A 207 -13.35 -2.58 4.69
C ARG A 207 -13.58 -2.10 6.11
N ASN A 208 -12.56 -1.55 6.78
CA ASN A 208 -12.71 -0.98 8.11
C ASN A 208 -13.52 0.32 8.05
N LEU A 209 -13.28 1.16 7.03
CA LEU A 209 -14.05 2.40 6.81
C LEU A 209 -15.46 2.18 6.27
N HIS A 210 -15.85 0.95 5.98
CA HIS A 210 -17.22 0.60 5.58
C HIS A 210 -18.05 0.01 6.72
N ASP A 211 -17.45 -0.23 7.89
CA ASP A 211 -18.07 -0.88 9.03
C ASP A 211 -18.17 0.08 10.23
N TYR A 212 -19.38 0.54 10.52
CA TYR A 212 -19.62 1.43 11.66
C TYR A 212 -19.24 0.81 13.01
N ALA A 213 -19.22 -0.52 13.14
CA ALA A 213 -18.79 -1.19 14.37
C ALA A 213 -17.30 -0.97 14.66
N MET A 214 -16.51 -0.53 13.68
CA MET A 214 -15.10 -0.18 13.87
C MET A 214 -14.95 0.99 14.85
N VAL A 215 -15.85 1.97 14.82
CA VAL A 215 -15.84 3.11 15.76
C VAL A 215 -16.03 2.61 17.19
N ASP A 216 -17.01 1.74 17.40
CA ASP A 216 -17.29 1.17 18.72
C ASP A 216 -16.12 0.30 19.20
N THR A 217 -15.48 -0.43 18.29
CA THR A 217 -14.31 -1.27 18.57
C THR A 217 -13.12 -0.42 19.01
N ILE A 218 -12.81 0.66 18.29
CA ILE A 218 -11.73 1.60 18.65
C ILE A 218 -12.03 2.28 19.98
N SER A 219 -13.26 2.76 20.18
CA SER A 219 -13.71 3.40 21.43
C SER A 219 -13.59 2.46 22.63
N GLY A 220 -14.06 1.22 22.47
CA GLY A 220 -13.98 0.19 23.50
C GLY A 220 -12.53 -0.16 23.85
N ALA A 221 -11.66 -0.28 22.85
CA ALA A 221 -10.24 -0.57 23.09
C ALA A 221 -9.52 0.59 23.81
N ILE A 222 -9.70 1.83 23.35
CA ILE A 222 -9.12 3.03 24.00
C ILE A 222 -9.54 3.09 25.48
N THR A 223 -10.83 2.90 25.74
CA THR A 223 -11.37 2.90 27.11
C THR A 223 -10.82 1.73 27.93
N GLY A 224 -10.79 0.53 27.36
CA GLY A 224 -10.33 -0.69 28.04
C GLY A 224 -8.85 -0.66 28.44
N PHE A 225 -7.99 -0.04 27.63
CA PHE A 225 -6.58 0.14 27.93
C PHE A 225 -6.28 1.41 28.75
N GLY A 226 -7.25 2.31 28.93
CA GLY A 226 -7.06 3.56 29.68
C GLY A 226 -6.02 4.49 29.05
N VAL A 227 -6.01 4.57 27.71
CA VAL A 227 -5.11 5.43 26.94
C VAL A 227 -5.84 6.69 26.49
N LYS A 228 -5.11 7.78 26.25
CA LYS A 228 -5.69 8.96 25.62
C LYS A 228 -5.98 8.63 24.16
N ALA A 229 -7.12 9.07 23.63
CA ALA A 229 -7.44 8.84 22.22
C ALA A 229 -6.38 9.41 21.28
N SER A 230 -5.76 10.54 21.64
CA SER A 230 -4.68 11.18 20.87
C SER A 230 -3.37 10.39 20.85
N SER A 231 -3.23 9.35 21.67
CA SER A 231 -2.11 8.39 21.60
C SER A 231 -2.30 7.36 20.48
N LEU A 232 -3.48 7.33 19.84
CA LEU A 232 -3.76 6.52 18.66
C LEU A 232 -3.92 7.43 17.43
N GLY A 233 -3.20 7.11 16.36
CA GLY A 233 -3.45 7.61 15.02
C GLY A 233 -3.99 6.49 14.12
N VAL A 234 -4.78 6.85 13.13
CA VAL A 234 -5.19 5.96 12.05
C VAL A 234 -4.74 6.51 10.71
N GLU A 235 -4.18 5.64 9.89
CA GLU A 235 -3.72 5.95 8.54
C GLU A 235 -4.68 5.34 7.52
N ILE A 236 -5.03 6.14 6.51
CA ILE A 236 -5.93 5.74 5.43
C ILE A 236 -5.36 6.20 4.10
N THR A 237 -5.34 5.32 3.11
CA THR A 237 -4.92 5.73 1.76
C THR A 237 -6.02 6.53 1.06
N GLU A 238 -5.63 7.39 0.10
CA GLU A 238 -6.60 8.13 -0.72
C GLU A 238 -7.66 7.21 -1.37
N THR A 239 -7.20 6.06 -1.89
CA THR A 239 -8.07 5.08 -2.56
C THR A 239 -9.06 4.42 -1.61
N THR A 240 -8.66 4.22 -0.35
CA THR A 240 -9.50 3.65 0.71
C THR A 240 -10.70 4.56 1.00
N VAL A 241 -10.49 5.87 1.03
CA VAL A 241 -11.57 6.83 1.27
C VAL A 241 -12.50 6.96 0.07
N MET A 242 -11.95 6.89 -1.15
CA MET A 242 -12.73 7.06 -2.39
C MET A 242 -13.68 5.90 -2.71
N ALA A 243 -13.57 4.77 -2.02
CA ALA A 243 -14.46 3.61 -2.24
C ALA A 243 -15.92 3.88 -1.81
N ASP A 244 -16.12 4.54 -0.66
CA ASP A 244 -17.42 5.06 -0.19
C ASP A 244 -17.19 6.37 0.59
N PRO A 245 -17.08 7.50 -0.13
CA PRO A 245 -16.64 8.77 0.44
C PRO A 245 -17.52 9.31 1.58
N GLU A 246 -18.84 9.12 1.51
CA GLU A 246 -19.75 9.63 2.54
C GLU A 246 -19.65 8.80 3.81
N ARG A 247 -19.63 7.47 3.69
CA ARG A 247 -19.48 6.58 4.83
C ARG A 247 -18.12 6.72 5.50
N ALA A 248 -17.04 6.78 4.70
CA ALA A 248 -15.70 6.98 5.22
C ALA A 248 -15.63 8.29 6.01
N ARG A 249 -16.15 9.41 5.46
CA ARG A 249 -16.21 10.69 6.18
C ARG A 249 -16.95 10.56 7.52
N ASP A 250 -18.10 9.91 7.55
CA ASP A 250 -18.90 9.78 8.77
C ASP A 250 -18.19 8.96 9.86
N ILE A 251 -17.44 7.91 9.49
CA ILE A 251 -16.60 7.14 10.42
C ILE A 251 -15.43 7.98 10.92
N LEU A 252 -14.70 8.63 10.01
CA LEU A 252 -13.55 9.46 10.34
C LEU A 252 -13.95 10.63 11.25
N LEU A 253 -15.12 11.25 11.02
CA LEU A 253 -15.65 12.31 11.89
C LEU A 253 -15.83 11.82 13.32
N ARG A 254 -16.40 10.62 13.51
CA ARG A 254 -16.58 10.06 14.85
C ARG A 254 -15.26 9.73 15.53
N LEU A 255 -14.29 9.18 14.79
CA LEU A 255 -12.95 8.91 15.31
C LEU A 255 -12.22 10.20 15.70
N HIS A 256 -12.30 11.23 14.86
CA HIS A 256 -11.71 12.54 15.13
C HIS A 256 -12.38 13.24 16.34
N GLU A 257 -13.71 13.19 16.46
CA GLU A 257 -14.45 13.73 17.61
C GLU A 257 -14.09 13.01 18.93
N MET A 258 -13.71 11.73 18.86
CA MET A 258 -13.17 11.01 20.02
C MET A 258 -11.74 11.45 20.39
N GLY A 259 -11.05 12.16 19.50
CA GLY A 259 -9.67 12.60 19.66
C GLY A 259 -8.61 11.66 19.08
N VAL A 260 -9.02 10.69 18.25
CA VAL A 260 -8.08 9.85 17.47
C VAL A 260 -7.52 10.70 16.32
N ARG A 261 -6.20 10.65 16.11
CA ARG A 261 -5.57 11.37 15.00
C ARG A 261 -5.78 10.65 13.68
N ILE A 262 -5.97 11.39 12.60
CA ILE A 262 -6.25 10.83 11.28
C ILE A 262 -5.23 11.36 10.28
N ALA A 263 -4.48 10.46 9.66
CA ALA A 263 -3.52 10.75 8.62
C ALA A 263 -3.98 10.17 7.28
N ILE A 264 -3.80 10.93 6.20
CA ILE A 264 -3.93 10.40 4.84
C ILE A 264 -2.57 9.92 4.37
N ASP A 265 -2.53 8.65 3.98
CA ASP A 265 -1.35 7.94 3.53
C ASP A 265 -1.24 7.88 2.00
N ASP A 266 -0.02 7.62 1.50
CA ASP A 266 0.35 7.57 0.07
C ASP A 266 -0.07 8.83 -0.73
N PHE A 267 -0.04 10.02 -0.12
CA PHE A 267 -0.61 11.22 -0.76
C PHE A 267 0.15 11.64 -2.03
N GLY A 268 -0.60 11.93 -3.08
CA GLY A 268 -0.08 12.35 -4.40
C GLY A 268 0.01 11.24 -5.44
N THR A 269 -0.19 9.97 -5.05
CA THR A 269 -0.22 8.83 -5.98
C THR A 269 -1.62 8.51 -6.51
N GLY A 270 -2.65 9.03 -5.83
CA GLY A 270 -4.06 8.81 -6.13
C GLY A 270 -4.73 9.96 -6.89
N TYR A 271 -6.04 9.82 -7.07
CA TYR A 271 -6.91 10.86 -7.63
C TYR A 271 -7.69 11.56 -6.51
N SER A 272 -7.00 12.15 -5.53
CA SER A 272 -7.69 12.99 -4.54
C SER A 272 -8.13 14.31 -5.13
N SER A 273 -9.43 14.58 -4.98
CA SER A 273 -9.94 15.93 -5.17
C SER A 273 -9.56 16.77 -3.96
N LEU A 274 -8.85 17.89 -4.17
CA LEU A 274 -8.58 18.89 -3.13
C LEU A 274 -9.86 19.33 -2.39
N ALA A 275 -10.98 19.39 -3.13
CA ALA A 275 -12.28 19.71 -2.57
C ALA A 275 -12.78 18.65 -1.58
N TYR A 276 -12.36 17.40 -1.76
CA TYR A 276 -12.70 16.30 -0.87
C TYR A 276 -11.77 16.24 0.34
N LEU A 277 -10.45 16.40 0.15
CA LEU A 277 -9.47 16.53 1.24
C LEU A 277 -9.92 17.58 2.27
N ARG A 278 -10.34 18.77 1.80
CA ARG A 278 -10.83 19.85 2.66
C ARG A 278 -12.05 19.50 3.52
N ARG A 279 -12.82 18.46 3.16
CA ARG A 279 -14.03 18.03 3.89
C ARG A 279 -13.77 16.88 4.85
N LEU A 280 -12.59 16.28 4.80
CA LEU A 280 -12.23 15.19 5.69
C LEU A 280 -11.70 15.75 7.02
N PRO A 281 -12.04 15.15 8.15
CA PRO A 281 -11.53 15.53 9.47
C PRO A 281 -10.14 14.91 9.68
N VAL A 282 -9.17 15.36 8.90
CA VAL A 282 -7.79 14.85 8.94
C VAL A 282 -6.89 15.84 9.65
N ASP A 283 -5.86 15.30 10.30
CA ASP A 283 -4.86 16.06 11.06
C ASP A 283 -3.55 16.16 10.28
N GLU A 284 -3.29 15.19 9.40
CA GLU A 284 -1.98 14.99 8.80
C GLU A 284 -2.07 14.39 7.38
N VAL A 285 -1.08 14.72 6.56
CA VAL A 285 -0.85 14.14 5.23
C VAL A 285 0.54 13.53 5.19
N LYS A 286 0.65 12.28 4.72
CA LYS A 286 1.90 11.56 4.52
C LYS A 286 2.25 11.57 3.03
N ILE A 287 3.38 12.19 2.68
CA ILE A 287 3.87 12.28 1.31
C ILE A 287 4.51 10.94 0.93
N ASP A 288 4.00 10.34 -0.13
CA ASP A 288 4.46 9.05 -0.61
C ASP A 288 5.98 9.04 -0.92
N ARG A 289 6.63 7.96 -0.50
CA ARG A 289 8.07 7.72 -0.68
C ARG A 289 8.58 7.85 -2.11
N THR A 290 7.74 7.64 -3.12
CA THR A 290 8.14 7.74 -4.53
C THR A 290 8.55 9.16 -4.89
N PHE A 291 7.87 10.18 -4.35
CA PHE A 291 8.28 11.57 -4.54
C PHE A 291 9.47 11.94 -3.67
N VAL A 292 9.47 11.49 -2.40
CA VAL A 292 10.52 11.83 -1.42
C VAL A 292 11.88 11.26 -1.83
N ARG A 293 11.93 10.01 -2.31
CA ARG A 293 13.18 9.35 -2.69
C ARG A 293 13.91 10.08 -3.83
N ASP A 294 13.18 10.62 -4.79
CA ASP A 294 13.77 11.16 -6.02
C ASP A 294 13.91 12.70 -5.99
N MET A 295 13.36 13.39 -4.98
CA MET A 295 13.32 14.87 -4.88
C MET A 295 14.70 15.57 -4.83
N VAL A 296 15.74 14.86 -4.37
CA VAL A 296 17.10 15.42 -4.36
C VAL A 296 17.61 15.61 -5.80
N ARG A 297 17.24 14.71 -6.72
CA ARG A 297 17.74 14.67 -8.10
C ARG A 297 16.73 15.17 -9.14
N SER A 298 15.45 15.16 -8.80
CA SER A 298 14.33 15.52 -9.69
C SER A 298 13.67 16.80 -9.21
N ASP A 299 13.82 17.88 -9.99
CA ASP A 299 13.12 19.14 -9.70
C ASP A 299 11.59 18.98 -9.79
N SER A 300 11.10 18.05 -10.61
CA SER A 300 9.68 17.72 -10.69
C SER A 300 9.17 17.16 -9.37
N ASP A 301 9.83 16.13 -8.83
CA ASP A 301 9.41 15.50 -7.57
C ASP A 301 9.58 16.47 -6.39
N ARG A 302 10.66 17.27 -6.39
CA ARG A 302 10.83 18.36 -5.42
C ARG A 302 9.69 19.38 -5.45
N ASN A 303 9.22 19.75 -6.65
CA ASN A 303 8.09 20.67 -6.79
C ASN A 303 6.80 20.06 -6.25
N ILE A 304 6.58 18.75 -6.48
CA ILE A 304 5.42 18.03 -5.93
C ILE A 304 5.49 18.01 -4.40
N VAL A 305 6.62 17.61 -3.82
CA VAL A 305 6.81 17.60 -2.35
C VAL A 305 6.54 18.98 -1.75
N ARG A 306 7.13 20.04 -2.31
CA ARG A 306 6.90 21.41 -1.84
C ARG A 306 5.43 21.83 -1.96
N ALA A 307 4.80 21.59 -3.12
CA ALA A 307 3.41 21.96 -3.33
C ALA A 307 2.48 21.22 -2.35
N THR A 308 2.78 19.97 -2.02
CA THR A 308 2.05 19.19 -1.01
C THR A 308 2.25 19.77 0.39
N ILE A 309 3.47 20.16 0.76
CA ILE A 309 3.74 20.82 2.05
C ILE A 309 2.94 22.11 2.17
N ASP A 310 3.07 23.00 1.18
CA ASP A 310 2.38 24.30 1.17
C ASP A 310 0.86 24.11 1.26
N LEU A 311 0.30 23.18 0.49
CA LEU A 311 -1.13 22.86 0.50
C LEU A 311 -1.60 22.36 1.87
N ALA A 312 -0.87 21.42 2.48
CA ALA A 312 -1.24 20.86 3.76
C ALA A 312 -1.24 21.94 4.86
N HIS A 313 -0.22 22.79 4.87
CA HIS A 313 -0.14 23.93 5.80
C HIS A 313 -1.25 24.95 5.59
N ASP A 314 -1.59 25.27 4.34
CA ASP A 314 -2.74 26.14 4.02
C ASP A 314 -4.08 25.59 4.50
N LEU A 315 -4.18 24.26 4.63
CA LEU A 315 -5.34 23.55 5.19
C LEU A 315 -5.26 23.34 6.70
N GLY A 316 -4.16 23.73 7.34
CA GLY A 316 -3.91 23.52 8.77
C GLY A 316 -3.54 22.09 9.16
N LEU A 317 -3.02 21.30 8.21
CA LEU A 317 -2.61 19.91 8.38
C LEU A 317 -1.10 19.81 8.61
N ALA A 318 -0.67 18.84 9.42
CA ALA A 318 0.73 18.46 9.54
C ALA A 318 1.18 17.61 8.33
N VAL A 319 2.49 17.57 8.08
CA VAL A 319 3.08 16.80 6.98
C VAL A 319 4.15 15.85 7.46
N VAL A 320 3.98 14.57 7.10
CA VAL A 320 5.02 13.54 7.24
C VAL A 320 5.59 13.25 5.86
N ALA A 321 6.91 13.32 5.71
CA ALA A 321 7.57 12.79 4.52
C ALA A 321 8.03 11.35 4.77
N GLU A 322 7.57 10.42 3.93
CA GLU A 322 7.91 9.01 4.04
C GLU A 322 9.08 8.60 3.16
N GLY A 323 9.74 7.49 3.50
CA GLY A 323 10.81 6.93 2.69
C GLY A 323 12.08 7.79 2.67
N VAL A 324 12.35 8.53 3.74
CA VAL A 324 13.61 9.28 3.89
C VAL A 324 14.78 8.30 4.09
N GLU A 325 15.71 8.27 3.14
CA GLU A 325 16.82 7.30 3.09
C GLU A 325 18.21 7.92 3.30
N ASP A 326 18.36 9.24 3.15
CA ASP A 326 19.65 9.93 3.27
C ASP A 326 19.56 11.32 3.93
N VAL A 327 20.72 11.87 4.30
CA VAL A 327 20.83 13.15 5.01
C VAL A 327 20.50 14.33 4.11
N GLU A 328 20.81 14.24 2.81
CA GLU A 328 20.50 15.25 1.82
C GLU A 328 18.98 15.48 1.71
N THR A 329 18.20 14.40 1.74
CA THR A 329 16.74 14.42 1.76
C THR A 329 16.22 15.05 3.05
N VAL A 330 16.80 14.73 4.22
CA VAL A 330 16.45 15.36 5.51
C VAL A 330 16.65 16.88 5.46
N GLU A 331 17.83 17.34 5.01
CA GLU A 331 18.12 18.77 4.94
C GLU A 331 17.20 19.50 3.96
N MET A 332 16.88 18.87 2.84
CA MET A 332 15.94 19.44 1.87
C MET A 332 14.52 19.55 2.44
N LEU A 333 14.01 18.49 3.08
CA LEU A 333 12.69 18.49 3.71
C LEU A 333 12.61 19.51 4.86
N ARG A 334 13.68 19.62 5.66
CA ARG A 334 13.79 20.66 6.70
C ARG A 334 13.73 22.05 6.09
N GLY A 335 14.44 22.29 4.99
CA GLY A 335 14.44 23.58 4.27
C GLY A 335 13.10 23.92 3.62
N LEU A 336 12.29 22.91 3.28
CA LEU A 336 10.93 23.07 2.77
C LEU A 336 9.88 23.22 3.89
N GLY A 337 10.26 23.07 5.16
CA GLY A 337 9.34 23.21 6.29
C GLY A 337 8.50 21.98 6.59
N CYS A 338 8.91 20.78 6.16
CA CYS A 338 8.22 19.53 6.52
C CYS A 338 8.19 19.34 8.06
N ASP A 339 7.09 18.85 8.62
CA ASP A 339 6.89 18.78 10.08
C ASP A 339 7.50 17.53 10.71
N ARG A 340 7.42 16.39 10.01
CA ARG A 340 7.79 15.06 10.51
C ARG A 340 8.44 14.22 9.40
N LEU A 341 9.36 13.35 9.79
CA LEU A 341 10.09 12.46 8.88
C LEU A 341 9.92 11.01 9.31
N GLN A 342 9.72 10.15 8.31
CA GLN A 342 9.71 8.70 8.47
C GLN A 342 10.54 8.06 7.35
N GLY A 343 11.39 7.09 7.67
CA GLY A 343 12.19 6.40 6.67
C GLY A 343 13.37 5.65 7.24
N PHE A 344 14.10 4.94 6.37
CA PHE A 344 15.21 4.08 6.76
C PHE A 344 16.44 4.83 7.26
N TYR A 345 16.58 6.12 6.91
CA TYR A 345 17.56 7.00 7.53
C TYR A 345 17.31 7.18 9.03
N VAL A 346 16.04 7.23 9.45
CA VAL A 346 15.65 7.34 10.85
C VAL A 346 15.84 5.99 11.54
N ALA A 347 15.06 5.00 11.09
CA ALA A 347 15.24 3.58 11.40
C ALA A 347 14.40 2.71 10.47
N HIS A 348 14.81 1.45 10.32
CA HIS A 348 13.90 0.42 9.80
C HIS A 348 12.80 0.12 10.83
N PRO A 349 11.71 -0.59 10.47
CA PRO A 349 10.71 -1.04 11.44
C PRO A 349 11.29 -2.01 12.48
N LEU A 350 11.23 -1.62 13.77
CA LEU A 350 11.88 -2.32 14.88
C LEU A 350 10.87 -2.99 15.83
N PRO A 351 11.20 -4.13 16.46
CA PRO A 351 10.47 -4.60 17.63
C PRO A 351 10.47 -3.54 18.76
N PRO A 352 9.46 -3.53 19.66
CA PRO A 352 9.35 -2.54 20.74
C PRO A 352 10.61 -2.33 21.58
N ARG A 353 11.29 -3.43 21.92
CA ARG A 353 12.53 -3.40 22.73
C ARG A 353 13.66 -2.68 21.99
N GLU A 354 13.78 -2.92 20.69
CA GLU A 354 14.82 -2.32 19.86
C GLU A 354 14.52 -0.86 19.55
N LEU A 355 13.24 -0.45 19.47
CA LEU A 355 12.87 0.96 19.36
C LEU A 355 13.37 1.78 20.56
N LYS A 356 13.22 1.21 21.78
CA LYS A 356 13.74 1.84 23.00
C LYS A 356 15.26 1.96 22.97
N GLU A 357 15.96 0.91 22.57
CA GLU A 357 17.42 0.92 22.44
C GLU A 357 17.87 1.93 21.38
N TRP A 358 17.14 2.03 20.27
CA TRP A 358 17.37 3.03 19.25
C TRP A 358 17.24 4.45 19.83
N LEU A 359 16.15 4.74 20.56
CA LEU A 359 15.92 6.07 21.16
C LEU A 359 17.03 6.48 22.17
N GLN A 360 17.57 5.51 22.91
CA GLN A 360 18.65 5.77 23.88
C GLN A 360 20.01 6.03 23.23
N ASN A 361 20.22 5.51 22.01
CA ASN A 361 21.50 5.57 21.30
C ASN A 361 21.49 6.53 20.11
N SER A 362 20.31 7.02 19.71
CA SER A 362 20.15 7.98 18.64
C SER A 362 20.65 9.36 19.06
N GLY A 363 21.38 10.06 18.19
CA GLY A 363 21.67 11.50 18.33
C GLY A 363 20.46 12.40 18.07
N TRP A 364 19.26 11.85 18.26
CA TRP A 364 17.96 12.44 17.98
C TRP A 364 17.23 12.63 19.33
N GLU A 365 17.68 13.57 20.16
CA GLU A 365 17.09 13.90 21.48
C GLU A 365 15.92 14.90 21.40
#